data_AF-A0A936WL57-F1
#
_entry.id   AF-A0A936WL57-F1
#
_cell.length_a   1.000
_cell.length_b   1.000
_cell.length_c   1.000
_cell.angle_alpha   90.00
_cell.angle_beta   90.00
_cell.angle_gamma   90.00
#
_symmetry.space_group_name_H-M   'P 1'
#
loop_
_entity.id
_entity.type
_entity.pdbx_description
1 polymer ?
#
loop_
_entity_poly.entity_id
_entity_poly.type
_entity_poly.pdbx_seq_one_letter_code
_entity_poly.pdbx_strand_id
1 'polypeptide(L)'
;MTEKYLYNTAHHPKGPQALPTFVLRNGWAYTTPHHSDGEDPRAWYVVREDQLFPTDHHPQRAALTVPWYSIRGDAVYAAEGHPHGRQSVPWFILKDEAGRQSHDKA
;
A
#
# COMPACT_ATOMS: atom_id res chain seq x y z
N MET A 1 -17.77 -5.60 2.75
CA MET A 1 -16.84 -4.62 2.14
C MET A 1 -15.89 -5.41 1.27
N THR A 2 -15.70 -5.03 0.02
CA THR A 2 -14.80 -5.73 -0.91
C THR A 2 -13.35 -5.39 -0.57
N GLU A 3 -12.46 -6.38 -0.63
CA GLU A 3 -11.03 -6.14 -0.50
C GLU A 3 -10.54 -5.27 -1.66
N LYS A 4 -9.53 -4.45 -1.39
CA LYS A 4 -8.80 -3.72 -2.43
C LYS A 4 -7.32 -3.98 -2.29
N TYR A 5 -6.55 -3.76 -3.34
CA TYR A 5 -5.15 -4.11 -3.39
C TYR A 5 -4.31 -2.97 -3.96
N LEU A 6 -3.14 -2.73 -3.37
CA LEU A 6 -2.21 -1.69 -3.81
C LEU A 6 -1.10 -2.31 -4.66
N TYR A 7 -0.92 -1.82 -5.88
CA TYR A 7 0.13 -2.25 -6.81
C TYR A 7 1.14 -1.15 -7.00
N ASN A 8 2.44 -1.45 -6.94
CA ASN A 8 3.46 -0.45 -7.24
C ASN A 8 3.31 0.06 -8.68
N THR A 9 3.33 1.37 -8.85
CA THR A 9 3.50 2.01 -10.16
C THR A 9 4.96 2.02 -10.59
N ALA A 10 5.21 2.47 -11.82
CA ALA A 10 6.57 2.76 -12.29
C ALA A 10 7.28 3.87 -11.47
N HIS A 11 6.54 4.68 -10.71
CA HIS A 11 7.07 5.76 -9.89
C HIS A 11 7.36 5.35 -8.45
N HIS A 12 6.98 4.13 -8.04
CA HIS A 12 7.31 3.63 -6.72
C HIS A 12 8.85 3.48 -6.59
N PRO A 13 9.48 3.85 -5.45
CA PRO A 13 10.94 3.77 -5.29
C PRO A 13 11.53 2.36 -5.47
N LYS A 14 10.72 1.33 -5.23
CA LYS A 14 11.08 -0.09 -5.44
C LYS A 14 10.74 -0.63 -6.84
N GLY A 15 10.33 0.25 -7.76
CA GLY A 15 9.88 -0.11 -9.11
C GLY A 15 8.46 -0.66 -9.17
N PRO A 16 7.91 -0.82 -10.39
CA PRO A 16 6.58 -1.37 -10.62
C PRO A 16 6.53 -2.85 -10.27
N GLN A 17 5.35 -3.34 -9.87
CA GLN A 17 5.11 -4.78 -9.77
C GLN A 17 3.71 -5.19 -10.21
N ALA A 18 3.60 -6.41 -10.74
CA ALA A 18 2.36 -6.98 -11.22
C ALA A 18 1.47 -7.57 -10.10
N LEU A 19 2.05 -7.82 -8.93
CA LEU A 19 1.40 -8.44 -7.79
C LEU A 19 1.12 -7.39 -6.69
N PRO A 20 0.12 -7.60 -5.82
CA PRO A 20 -0.26 -6.58 -4.85
C PRO A 20 0.81 -6.46 -3.76
N THR A 21 1.21 -5.24 -3.43
CA THR A 21 2.11 -4.89 -2.32
C THR A 21 1.38 -4.91 -0.97
N PHE A 22 0.14 -4.41 -0.95
CA PHE A 22 -0.73 -4.43 0.22
C PHE A 22 -2.13 -4.91 -0.16
N VAL A 23 -2.82 -5.49 0.81
CA VAL A 23 -4.27 -5.71 0.79
C VAL A 23 -4.94 -4.78 1.80
N LEU A 24 -5.96 -4.06 1.35
CA LEU A 24 -6.85 -3.24 2.17
C LEU A 24 -8.10 -4.05 2.49
N ARG A 25 -8.30 -4.33 3.78
CA ARG A 25 -9.48 -5.03 4.29
C ARG A 25 -9.89 -4.43 5.63
N ASN A 26 -11.19 -4.21 5.82
CA ASN A 26 -11.78 -3.72 7.07
C ASN A 26 -11.16 -2.41 7.60
N GLY A 27 -10.73 -1.50 6.72
CA GLY A 27 -10.10 -0.23 7.11
C GLY A 27 -8.62 -0.34 7.49
N TRP A 28 -7.96 -1.45 7.15
CA TRP A 28 -6.55 -1.70 7.46
C TRP A 28 -5.80 -2.18 6.22
N ALA A 29 -4.52 -1.80 6.11
CA ALA A 29 -3.62 -2.28 5.07
C ALA A 29 -2.59 -3.24 5.64
N TYR A 30 -2.49 -4.43 5.04
CA TYR A 30 -1.56 -5.49 5.42
C TYR A 30 -0.61 -5.77 4.27
N THR A 31 0.64 -6.09 4.57
CA THR A 31 1.57 -6.52 3.53
C THR A 31 1.13 -7.89 3.00
N THR A 32 1.30 -8.10 1.71
CA THR A 32 1.09 -9.41 1.09
C THR A 32 2.42 -10.18 1.06
N PRO A 33 2.44 -11.46 0.63
CA PRO A 33 3.69 -12.18 0.35
C PRO A 33 4.61 -11.52 -0.69
N HIS A 34 4.08 -10.58 -1.49
CA HIS A 34 4.81 -9.86 -2.54
C HIS A 34 5.31 -8.49 -2.09
N HIS A 35 5.10 -8.13 -0.82
CA HIS A 35 5.82 -7.02 -0.23
C HIS A 35 7.31 -7.39 -0.07
N SER A 36 8.23 -6.45 -0.28
CA SER A 36 9.68 -6.74 -0.19
C SER A 36 10.12 -7.25 1.18
N ASP A 37 9.35 -6.90 2.21
CA ASP A 37 9.64 -7.24 3.60
C ASP A 37 8.81 -8.46 4.06
N GLY A 38 8.10 -9.12 3.13
CA GLY A 38 7.23 -10.25 3.38
C GLY A 38 5.83 -9.91 3.90
N GLU A 39 5.01 -10.95 4.04
CA GLU A 39 3.67 -10.87 4.61
C GLU A 39 3.73 -10.69 6.13
N ASP A 40 2.91 -9.78 6.66
CA ASP A 40 2.71 -9.57 8.10
C ASP A 40 1.20 -9.65 8.41
N PRO A 41 0.77 -10.50 9.35
CA PRO A 41 -0.64 -10.57 9.75
C PRO A 41 -1.12 -9.30 10.47
N ARG A 42 -0.22 -8.44 10.94
CA ARG A 42 -0.54 -7.17 11.57
C ARG A 42 -0.56 -6.05 10.54
N ALA A 43 -1.57 -5.19 10.64
CA ALA A 43 -1.73 -4.08 9.72
C ALA A 43 -0.57 -3.10 9.86
N TRP A 44 0.00 -2.69 8.73
CA TRP A 44 1.04 -1.65 8.66
C TRP A 44 0.43 -0.26 8.58
N TYR A 45 -0.79 -0.16 8.07
CA TYR A 45 -1.52 1.11 8.02
C TYR A 45 -2.96 0.94 8.45
N VAL A 46 -3.51 1.99 9.05
CA VAL A 46 -4.95 2.19 9.22
C VAL A 46 -5.44 3.19 8.17
N VAL A 47 -6.57 2.88 7.56
CA VAL A 47 -7.22 3.75 6.57
C VAL A 47 -8.27 4.61 7.28
N ARG A 48 -8.14 5.93 7.16
CA ARG A 48 -9.09 6.91 7.69
C ARG A 48 -9.22 8.04 6.68
N GLU A 49 -10.45 8.38 6.27
CA GLU A 49 -10.72 9.53 5.39
C GLU A 49 -9.80 9.57 4.13
N ASP A 50 -9.73 8.45 3.41
CA ASP A 50 -8.88 8.30 2.21
C ASP A 50 -7.38 8.53 2.47
N GLN A 51 -6.92 8.30 3.70
CA GLN A 51 -5.52 8.40 4.09
C GLN A 51 -5.05 7.13 4.79
N LEU A 52 -3.77 6.79 4.60
CA LEU A 52 -3.11 5.67 5.28
C LEU A 52 -2.18 6.23 6.35
N PHE A 53 -2.47 5.92 7.60
CA PHE A 53 -1.65 6.28 8.75
C PHE A 53 -0.83 5.07 9.18
N PRO A 54 0.49 5.21 9.39
CA PRO A 54 1.33 4.09 9.81
C PRO A 54 0.92 3.63 11.21
N THR A 55 0.81 2.32 11.42
CA THR A 55 0.59 1.75 12.77
C THR A 55 1.89 1.61 13.54
N ASP A 56 1.80 1.28 14.82
CA ASP A 56 2.92 0.89 15.67
C ASP A 56 3.60 -0.43 15.22
N HIS A 57 2.91 -1.23 14.39
CA HIS A 57 3.44 -2.44 13.77
C HIS A 57 4.26 -2.16 12.49
N HIS A 58 4.17 -0.96 11.92
CA HIS A 58 5.01 -0.59 10.78
C HIS A 58 6.51 -0.67 11.18
N PRO A 59 7.41 -1.25 10.37
CA PRO A 59 8.81 -1.49 10.77
C PRO A 59 9.58 -0.22 11.15
N GLN A 60 9.23 0.90 10.54
CA GLN A 60 9.82 2.21 10.84
C GLN A 60 9.26 2.87 12.12
N ARG A 61 8.29 2.24 12.80
CA ARG A 61 7.70 2.67 14.08
C ARG A 61 7.29 4.15 14.10
N ALA A 62 6.64 4.62 13.04
CA ALA A 62 6.27 6.02 12.88
C ALA A 62 5.06 6.42 13.72
N ALA A 63 4.96 7.71 14.04
CA ALA A 63 3.82 8.23 14.79
C ALA A 63 2.53 8.17 13.97
N LEU A 64 1.46 7.65 14.58
CA LEU A 64 0.10 7.48 14.04
C LEU A 64 -0.64 8.79 13.70
N THR A 65 0.00 9.96 13.87
CA THR A 65 -0.66 11.27 13.82
C THR A 65 -0.61 11.93 12.45
N VAL A 66 0.27 11.49 11.56
CA VAL A 66 0.41 12.04 10.21
C VAL A 66 0.23 10.94 9.15
N PRO A 67 -0.54 11.19 8.09
CA PRO A 67 -0.73 10.19 7.04
C PRO A 67 0.55 10.05 6.23
N TRP A 68 0.85 8.82 5.87
CA TRP A 68 1.96 8.46 4.98
C TRP A 68 1.52 8.40 3.53
N TYR A 69 0.25 8.08 3.29
CA TYR A 69 -0.31 8.10 1.95
C TYR A 69 -1.69 8.74 1.92
N SER A 70 -2.02 9.28 0.75
CA SER A 70 -3.35 9.79 0.41
C SER A 70 -3.87 9.04 -0.81
N ILE A 71 -5.08 8.50 -0.69
CA ILE A 71 -5.86 7.91 -1.76
C ILE A 71 -6.62 9.04 -2.47
N ARG A 72 -6.58 9.05 -3.80
CA ARG A 72 -7.28 10.01 -4.66
C ARG A 72 -7.82 9.26 -5.88
N GLY A 73 -9.09 8.84 -5.81
CA GLY A 73 -9.62 7.83 -6.73
C GLY A 73 -8.84 6.53 -6.59
N ASP A 74 -8.42 5.93 -7.70
CA ASP A 74 -7.64 4.69 -7.70
C ASP A 74 -6.13 4.90 -7.54
N ALA A 75 -5.69 6.14 -7.29
CA ALA A 75 -4.28 6.49 -7.22
C ALA A 75 -3.88 6.82 -5.77
N VAL A 76 -2.73 6.29 -5.32
CA VAL A 76 -2.23 6.48 -3.96
C VAL A 76 -0.87 7.16 -4.00
N TYR A 77 -0.79 8.31 -3.33
CA TYR A 77 0.36 9.22 -3.35
C TYR A 77 1.02 9.25 -1.99
N ALA A 78 2.36 9.36 -1.96
CA ALA A 78 3.07 9.67 -0.72
C ALA A 78 2.63 11.06 -0.22
N ALA A 79 2.18 11.11 1.02
CA ALA A 79 1.77 12.34 1.70
C ALA A 79 2.96 13.00 2.40
N GLU A 80 2.75 14.19 2.98
CA GLU A 80 3.81 14.96 3.65
C GLU A 80 4.47 14.21 4.81
N GLY A 81 3.70 13.38 5.53
CA GLY A 81 4.22 12.58 6.64
C GLY A 81 5.06 11.37 6.22
N HIS A 82 5.13 11.05 4.92
CA HIS A 82 5.93 9.93 4.42
C HIS A 82 7.44 10.22 4.61
N PRO A 83 8.30 9.25 4.98
CA PRO A 83 9.75 9.45 5.18
C PRO A 83 10.51 10.00 3.96
N HIS A 84 9.97 9.77 2.76
CA HIS A 84 10.49 10.31 1.50
C HIS A 84 9.80 11.61 1.05
N GLY A 85 9.01 12.23 1.93
CA GLY A 85 8.23 13.43 1.67
C GLY A 85 7.06 13.22 0.71
N ARG A 86 6.31 14.30 0.49
CA ARG A 86 5.15 14.35 -0.40
C ARG A 86 5.55 14.17 -1.86
N GLN A 87 4.79 13.39 -2.62
CA GLN A 87 5.01 13.15 -4.04
C GLN A 87 3.80 13.58 -4.89
N SER A 88 4.06 14.06 -6.10
CA SER A 88 3.03 14.46 -7.07
C SER A 88 2.61 13.33 -8.03
N VAL A 89 3.33 12.22 -8.01
CA VAL A 89 3.06 11.02 -8.82
C VAL A 89 2.58 9.88 -7.91
N PRO A 90 1.65 9.03 -8.39
CA PRO A 90 1.14 7.93 -7.59
C PRO A 90 2.21 6.86 -7.44
N TRP A 91 2.37 6.36 -6.22
CA TRP A 91 3.25 5.24 -5.90
C TRP A 91 2.53 3.91 -5.96
N PHE A 92 1.22 3.93 -5.71
CA PHE A 92 0.39 2.75 -5.90
C PHE A 92 -0.85 3.05 -6.73
N ILE A 93 -1.37 2.00 -7.37
CA ILE A 93 -2.73 1.96 -7.90
C ILE A 93 -3.54 0.97 -7.09
N LEU A 94 -4.77 1.37 -6.78
CA LEU A 94 -5.78 0.60 -6.09
C LEU A 94 -6.57 -0.24 -7.11
N LYS A 95 -6.78 -1.52 -6.84
CA LYS A 95 -7.61 -2.41 -7.66
C LYS A 95 -8.48 -3.30 -6.79
N ASP A 96 -9.61 -3.76 -7.32
CA ASP A 96 -10.56 -4.63 -6.60
C ASP A 96 -10.16 -6.12 -6.65
N GLU A 97 -9.24 -6.51 -7.53
CA GLU A 97 -8.81 -7.90 -7.71
C GLU A 97 -7.35 -8.08 -7.35
N ALA A 98 -7.04 -9.18 -6.65
CA ALA A 98 -5.68 -9.68 -6.53
C ALA A 98 -5.25 -10.19 -7.91
N GLY A 99 -4.42 -9.41 -8.61
CA GLY A 99 -3.79 -9.77 -9.88
C GLY A 99 -3.41 -11.24 -9.93
N ARG A 100 -3.89 -11.94 -10.97
CA ARG A 100 -3.65 -13.37 -11.17
C ARG A 100 -2.14 -13.61 -11.28
N GLN A 101 -1.59 -14.48 -10.44
CA GLN A 101 -0.31 -15.12 -10.74
C GLN A 101 -0.55 -16.00 -11.97
N SER A 102 -0.07 -15.57 -13.13
CA SER A 102 -0.06 -16.41 -14.34
C SER A 102 0.89 -17.58 -14.08
N HIS A 103 0.35 -18.71 -13.61
CA HIS A 103 1.01 -20.00 -13.70
C HIS A 103 0.88 -20.53 -15.13
N ASP A 104 1.62 -19.94 -16.07
CA ASP A 104 1.87 -20.59 -17.35
C ASP A 104 3.15 -21.41 -17.19
N LYS A 105 2.98 -22.67 -16.77
CA LYS A 105 3.98 -23.71 -17.05
C LYS A 105 3.57 -24.37 -18.38
N ALA A 106 4.33 -24.08 -19.42
CA ALA A 106 4.41 -24.93 -20.61
C ALA A 106 5.08 -26.27 -20.27
#